data_AF-A0A519NNC2-F1
#
_entry.id   AF-A0A519NNC2-F1
#
_cell.length_a   1.000
_cell.length_b   1.000
_cell.length_c   1.000
_cell.angle_alpha   90.00
_cell.angle_beta   90.00
_cell.angle_gamma   90.00
#
_symmetry.space_group_name_H-M   'P 1'
#
loop_
_entity.id
_entity.type
_entity.pdbx_description
1 polymer ?
#
loop_
_entity_poly.entity_id
_entity_poly.type
_entity_poly.pdbx_seq_one_letter_code
_entity_poly.pdbx_strand_id
1 'polypeptide(L)'
;MAGWFTIPAHRPFLADLARGVLAGLDPAAPERLADGVILLPNRRAARALSDAFAEIGADRPLLLPQIRPLGDIEEDEPPFAPGDIGLDLGLDDRAWDAVDDQHPQGAMKRLLDRSGVTRDRVAVWGGA
;
A
#
# COMPACT_ATOMS: atom_id res chain seq x y z
N MET A 1 14.12 5.15 -4.57
CA MET A 1 13.33 5.68 -3.44
C MET A 1 13.34 4.63 -2.35
N ALA A 2 14.09 4.83 -1.26
CA ALA A 2 14.14 3.91 -0.14
C ALA A 2 13.57 4.64 1.07
N GLY A 3 12.44 4.16 1.59
CA GLY A 3 11.70 4.80 2.67
C GLY A 3 10.36 4.11 2.89
N TRP A 4 9.78 4.30 4.08
CA TRP A 4 8.47 3.78 4.42
C TRP A 4 7.43 4.87 4.24
N PHE A 5 6.32 4.51 3.61
CA PHE A 5 5.26 5.46 3.28
C PHE A 5 3.89 4.92 3.67
N THR A 6 2.97 5.81 4.04
CA THR A 6 1.56 5.52 4.29
C THR A 6 0.67 6.38 3.40
N ILE A 7 -0.51 5.89 3.07
CA ILE A 7 -1.57 6.67 2.39
C ILE A 7 -2.75 6.75 3.38
N PRO A 8 -3.30 7.95 3.65
CA PRO A 8 -4.43 8.11 4.57
C PRO A 8 -5.62 7.22 4.19
N ALA A 9 -6.25 6.56 5.18
CA ALA A 9 -7.30 5.56 4.94
C ALA A 9 -8.56 6.08 4.22
N HIS A 10 -8.82 7.39 4.31
CA HIS A 10 -9.95 8.04 3.63
C HIS A 10 -9.71 8.32 2.14
N ARG A 11 -8.48 8.14 1.66
CA ARG A 11 -8.12 8.35 0.25
C ARG A 11 -8.22 7.03 -0.53
N PRO A 12 -8.43 7.09 -1.86
CA PRO A 12 -8.47 5.88 -2.68
C PRO A 12 -7.08 5.24 -2.77
N PHE A 13 -6.73 4.39 -1.80
CA PHE A 13 -5.39 3.89 -1.53
C PHE A 13 -4.67 3.36 -2.78
N LEU A 14 -5.31 2.46 -3.54
CA LEU A 14 -4.69 1.83 -4.70
C LEU A 14 -4.51 2.80 -5.87
N ALA A 15 -5.46 3.74 -6.06
CA ALA A 15 -5.32 4.78 -7.07
C ALA A 15 -4.22 5.79 -6.72
N ASP A 16 -4.07 6.13 -5.44
CA ASP A 16 -2.96 6.96 -4.95
C ASP A 16 -1.63 6.25 -5.09
N LEU A 17 -1.56 4.96 -4.76
CA LEU A 17 -0.36 4.15 -4.93
C LEU A 17 0.04 4.11 -6.41
N ALA A 18 -0.89 3.80 -7.31
CA ALA A 18 -0.61 3.74 -8.75
C ALA A 18 -0.11 5.09 -9.29
N ARG A 19 -0.77 6.21 -8.93
CA ARG A 19 -0.32 7.56 -9.29
C ARG A 19 1.04 7.89 -8.71
N GLY A 20 1.28 7.52 -7.45
CA GLY A 20 2.56 7.72 -6.78
C GLY A 20 3.70 6.98 -7.44
N VAL A 21 3.51 5.69 -7.74
CA VAL A 21 4.50 4.87 -8.45
C VAL A 21 4.82 5.49 -9.80
N LEU A 22 3.81 5.87 -10.59
CA LEU A 22 4.02 6.53 -11.89
C LEU A 22 4.74 7.87 -11.77
N ALA A 23 4.41 8.69 -10.79
CA ALA A 23 5.06 9.98 -10.55
C ALA A 23 6.51 9.83 -10.07
N GLY A 24 6.85 8.70 -9.44
CA GLY A 24 8.22 8.38 -9.02
C GLY A 24 9.11 7.84 -10.15
N LEU A 25 8.54 7.57 -11.33
CA LEU A 25 9.28 7.15 -12.51
C LEU A 25 9.73 8.36 -13.34
N ASP A 26 10.79 8.15 -14.12
CA ASP A 26 11.20 9.12 -15.14
C ASP A 26 10.12 9.19 -16.22
N PRO A 27 9.50 10.37 -16.49
CA PRO A 27 8.52 10.52 -17.55
C PRO A 27 9.05 10.16 -18.94
N ALA A 28 10.36 10.24 -19.16
CA ALA A 28 11.01 9.86 -20.40
C ALA A 28 11.21 8.34 -20.56
N ALA A 29 11.00 7.55 -19.49
CA ALA A 29 11.18 6.10 -19.49
C ALA A 29 10.03 5.39 -18.76
N PRO A 30 8.78 5.51 -19.25
CA PRO A 30 7.59 4.92 -18.61
C PRO A 30 7.61 3.39 -18.56
N GLU A 31 8.33 2.73 -19.48
CA GLU A 31 8.52 1.28 -19.54
C GLU A 31 9.23 0.71 -18.31
N ARG A 32 9.99 1.54 -17.58
CA ARG A 32 10.65 1.16 -16.32
C ARG A 32 9.68 0.73 -15.22
N LEU A 33 8.39 1.03 -15.38
CA LEU A 33 7.35 0.46 -14.53
C LEU A 33 7.39 -1.07 -14.55
N ALA A 34 7.63 -1.68 -15.71
CA ALA A 34 7.61 -3.14 -15.89
C ALA A 34 8.70 -3.89 -15.12
N ASP A 35 9.81 -3.20 -14.80
CA ASP A 35 10.92 -3.76 -14.04
C ASP A 35 10.59 -3.93 -12.55
N GLY A 36 9.49 -3.33 -12.09
CA GLY A 36 9.07 -3.33 -10.70
C GLY A 36 8.32 -4.59 -10.26
N VAL A 37 8.37 -4.86 -8.96
CA VAL A 37 7.51 -5.84 -8.29
C VAL A 37 6.71 -5.12 -7.20
N ILE A 38 5.39 -5.29 -7.21
CA ILE A 38 4.49 -4.77 -6.18
C ILE A 38 3.89 -5.95 -5.42
N LEU A 39 4.19 -6.03 -4.12
CA LEU A 39 3.64 -7.05 -3.23
C LEU A 39 2.38 -6.49 -2.54
N LEU A 40 1.31 -7.28 -2.53
CA LEU A 40 0.01 -6.87 -2.00
C LEU A 40 -0.55 -7.90 -1.04
N PRO A 41 -1.45 -7.51 -0.11
CA PRO A 41 -1.96 -8.43 0.89
C PRO A 41 -2.75 -9.60 0.30
N ASN A 42 -3.52 -9.38 -0.78
CA ASN A 42 -4.41 -10.40 -1.36
C ASN A 42 -4.69 -10.16 -2.87
N ARG A 43 -5.31 -11.15 -3.52
CA ARG A 43 -5.73 -11.08 -4.95
C ARG A 43 -6.66 -9.93 -5.27
N ARG A 44 -7.58 -9.57 -4.36
CA ARG A 44 -8.52 -8.47 -4.58
C ARG A 44 -7.78 -7.14 -4.75
N ALA A 45 -6.82 -6.86 -3.87
CA ALA A 45 -5.96 -5.70 -3.98
C ALA A 45 -5.12 -5.75 -5.27
N ALA A 46 -4.62 -6.93 -5.66
CA ALA A 46 -3.89 -7.10 -6.91
C ALA A 46 -4.73 -6.76 -8.15
N ARG A 47 -5.95 -7.27 -8.23
CA ARG A 47 -6.89 -6.95 -9.32
C ARG A 47 -7.21 -5.46 -9.35
N ALA A 48 -7.61 -4.91 -8.20
CA ALA A 48 -7.96 -3.50 -8.09
C ALA A 48 -6.78 -2.54 -8.39
N LEU A 49 -5.54 -2.94 -8.11
CA LEU A 49 -4.36 -2.15 -8.49
C LEU A 49 -4.11 -2.19 -10.01
N SER A 50 -4.27 -3.35 -10.64
CA SER A 50 -4.20 -3.47 -12.10
C SER A 50 -5.25 -2.58 -12.78
N ASP A 51 -6.48 -2.59 -12.27
CA ASP A 51 -7.57 -1.74 -12.76
C ASP A 51 -7.22 -0.25 -12.61
N ALA A 52 -6.69 0.15 -11.45
CA ALA A 52 -6.25 1.53 -11.23
C ALA A 52 -5.16 1.98 -12.21
N PHE A 53 -4.18 1.13 -12.53
CA PHE A 53 -3.19 1.46 -13.56
C PHE A 53 -3.84 1.60 -14.95
N ALA A 54 -4.79 0.73 -15.30
CA ALA A 54 -5.49 0.80 -16.57
C ALA A 54 -6.32 2.08 -16.72
N GLU A 55 -7.01 2.50 -15.65
CA GLU A 55 -7.77 3.76 -15.61
C GLU A 55 -6.86 4.99 -15.79
N ILE A 56 -5.71 5.02 -15.10
CA ILE A 56 -4.75 6.12 -15.22
C ILE A 56 -4.08 6.13 -16.60
N GLY A 57 -3.86 4.95 -17.19
CA GLY A 57 -3.24 4.76 -18.50
C GLY A 57 -4.21 4.87 -19.68
N ALA A 58 -5.44 5.37 -19.51
CA ALA A 58 -6.45 5.37 -20.58
C ALA A 58 -5.96 5.97 -21.92
N ASP A 59 -5.10 7.00 -21.85
CA ASP A 59 -4.56 7.69 -23.02
C ASP A 59 -3.21 7.15 -23.52
N ARG A 60 -2.56 6.23 -22.77
CA ARG A 60 -1.26 5.66 -23.15
C ARG A 60 -1.09 4.22 -22.65
N PRO A 61 -0.65 3.28 -23.50
CA PRO A 61 -0.33 1.93 -23.05
C PRO A 61 0.74 1.96 -21.95
N LEU A 62 0.47 1.30 -20.82
CA LEU A 62 1.42 1.11 -19.72
C LEU A 62 1.85 -0.35 -19.67
N LEU A 63 3.17 -0.59 -19.60
CA LEU A 63 3.69 -1.89 -19.23
C LEU A 63 3.60 -2.04 -17.71
N LEU A 64 2.71 -2.92 -17.24
CA LEU A 64 2.46 -3.10 -15.81
C LEU A 64 3.65 -3.79 -15.11
N PRO A 65 3.89 -3.47 -13.82
CA PRO A 65 4.85 -4.19 -13.01
C PRO A 65 4.35 -5.60 -12.71
N GLN A 66 5.21 -6.45 -12.15
CA GLN A 66 4.74 -7.70 -11.54
C GLN A 66 3.94 -7.40 -10.28
N ILE A 67 2.64 -7.65 -10.30
CA ILE A 67 1.76 -7.47 -9.13
C ILE A 67 1.53 -8.85 -8.49
N ARG A 68 2.03 -9.05 -7.27
CA ARG A 68 2.00 -10.35 -6.58
C ARG A 68 1.25 -10.27 -5.24
N PRO A 69 0.14 -11.01 -5.07
CA PRO A 69 -0.47 -11.17 -3.76
C PRO A 69 0.40 -12.05 -2.85
N LEU A 70 0.44 -11.71 -1.57
CA LEU A 70 1.18 -12.43 -0.52
C LEU A 70 0.32 -13.51 0.16
N GLY A 71 -1.01 -13.33 0.22
CA GLY A 71 -1.95 -14.27 0.83
C GLY A 71 -3.06 -14.65 -0.14
N ASP A 72 -3.23 -15.97 -0.33
CA ASP A 72 -4.35 -16.58 -1.04
C ASP A 72 -5.10 -17.52 -0.10
N ILE A 73 -6.13 -16.99 0.56
CA ILE A 73 -7.14 -17.79 1.24
C ILE A 73 -8.50 -17.25 0.73
N GLU A 74 -9.22 -18.04 -0.07
CA GLU A 74 -10.65 -17.88 -0.40
C GLU A 74 -11.34 -19.14 0.18
N GLU A 75 -12.56 -19.12 0.75
CA GLU A 75 -13.81 -18.88 0.02
C GLU A 75 -15.05 -18.47 0.90
N ASP A 76 -14.93 -18.20 2.22
CA ASP A 76 -16.11 -18.10 3.14
C ASP A 76 -16.30 -16.77 3.96
N GLU A 77 -15.68 -15.63 3.61
CA GLU A 77 -15.63 -14.45 4.52
C GLU A 77 -16.87 -13.52 4.51
N PRO A 78 -17.44 -13.17 5.69
CA PRO A 78 -17.43 -11.75 6.10
C PRO A 78 -17.12 -11.54 7.60
N PRO A 79 -16.75 -10.32 8.07
CA PRO A 79 -16.30 -9.14 7.32
C PRO A 79 -14.96 -8.57 7.82
N PHE A 80 -14.12 -8.09 6.89
CA PHE A 80 -13.33 -6.91 7.20
C PHE A 80 -14.31 -5.74 7.39
N ALA A 81 -14.37 -5.18 8.60
CA ALA A 81 -15.02 -3.89 8.80
C ALA A 81 -14.21 -2.83 8.04
N PRO A 82 -14.82 -2.04 7.14
CA PRO A 82 -14.13 -0.97 6.45
C PRO A 82 -13.92 0.18 7.42
N GLY A 83 -12.74 0.22 8.02
CA GLY A 83 -12.26 1.31 8.86
C GLY A 83 -10.79 1.10 9.14
N ASP A 84 -9.95 1.87 8.45
CA ASP A 84 -8.50 2.00 8.70
C ASP A 84 -7.58 0.84 8.31
N ILE A 85 -7.49 0.57 7.00
CA ILE A 85 -6.29 -0.09 6.42
C ILE A 85 -5.08 0.89 6.39
N GLY A 86 -5.24 2.14 6.85
CA GLY A 86 -4.15 3.12 6.93
C GLY A 86 -3.44 3.06 8.28
N LEU A 87 -2.11 3.18 8.27
CA LEU A 87 -1.33 3.32 9.50
C LEU A 87 -1.63 4.66 10.18
N ASP A 88 -2.13 4.63 11.42
CA ASP A 88 -2.35 5.84 12.21
C ASP A 88 -1.02 6.36 12.79
N LEU A 89 -0.47 7.36 12.10
CA LEU A 89 0.75 8.06 12.52
C LEU A 89 0.50 9.04 13.69
N GLY A 90 -0.75 9.35 14.02
CA GLY A 90 -1.13 10.31 15.07
C GLY A 90 -1.30 9.70 16.46
N LEU A 91 -1.32 8.36 16.59
CA LEU A 91 -1.37 7.69 17.89
C LEU A 91 -0.18 8.09 18.77
N ASP A 92 -0.38 8.32 20.06
CA ASP A 92 0.74 8.49 20.98
C ASP A 92 1.50 7.17 21.20
N ASP A 93 2.71 7.24 21.75
CA ASP A 93 3.57 6.07 21.91
C ASP A 93 2.98 5.02 22.87
N ARG A 94 2.23 5.44 23.91
CA ARG A 94 1.59 4.48 24.82
C ARG A 94 0.47 3.70 24.13
N ALA A 95 -0.33 4.40 23.33
CA ALA A 95 -1.38 3.78 22.54
C ALA A 95 -0.78 2.82 21.50
N TRP A 96 0.33 3.21 20.86
CA TRP A 96 1.07 2.35 19.93
C TRP A 96 1.64 1.08 20.59
N ASP A 97 2.25 1.21 21.76
CA ASP A 97 2.79 0.07 22.50
C ASP A 97 1.70 -0.94 22.87
N ALA A 98 0.51 -0.45 23.19
CA ALA A 98 -0.68 -1.24 23.53
C ALA A 98 -1.38 -1.89 22.33
N VAL A 99 -1.01 -1.56 21.08
CA VAL A 99 -1.55 -2.22 19.89
C VAL A 99 -1.17 -3.70 19.92
N ASP A 100 -2.18 -4.55 20.02
CA ASP A 100 -2.07 -6.00 20.00
C ASP A 100 -2.45 -6.58 18.62
N ASP A 101 -2.49 -7.91 18.53
CA ASP A 101 -2.76 -8.63 17.29
C ASP A 101 -4.21 -8.56 16.82
N GLN A 102 -5.15 -8.24 17.71
CA GLN A 102 -6.57 -8.08 17.41
C GLN A 102 -6.93 -6.65 16.97
N HIS A 103 -6.06 -5.69 17.26
CA HIS A 103 -6.21 -4.31 16.82
C HIS A 103 -6.11 -4.18 15.28
N PRO A 104 -6.88 -3.28 14.63
CA PRO A 104 -6.77 -3.02 13.18
C PRO A 104 -5.33 -2.70 12.71
N GLN A 105 -4.55 -2.03 13.56
CA GLN A 105 -3.14 -1.70 13.31
C GLN A 105 -2.15 -2.85 13.63
N GLY A 106 -2.60 -3.97 14.21
CA GLY A 106 -1.74 -5.05 14.70
C GLY A 106 -0.92 -5.71 13.60
N ALA A 107 -1.55 -5.98 12.45
CA ALA A 107 -0.86 -6.54 11.29
C ALA A 107 0.26 -5.61 10.76
N MET A 108 0.02 -4.29 10.77
CA MET A 108 1.01 -3.30 10.33
C MET A 108 2.13 -3.13 11.36
N LYS A 109 1.82 -3.08 12.66
CA LYS A 109 2.83 -3.05 13.74
C LYS A 109 3.78 -4.24 13.65
N ARG A 110 3.25 -5.47 13.52
CA ARG A 110 4.08 -6.68 13.34
C ARG A 110 4.99 -6.62 12.11
N LEU A 111 4.51 -6.02 11.01
CA LEU A 111 5.31 -5.86 9.80
C LEU A 111 6.47 -4.88 10.02
N LEU A 112 6.19 -3.72 10.65
CA LEU A 112 7.19 -2.73 11.02
C LEU A 112 8.27 -3.33 11.94
N ASP A 113 7.86 -4.02 13.01
CA ASP A 113 8.77 -4.70 13.95
C ASP A 113 9.68 -5.71 13.22
N ARG A 114 9.09 -6.56 12.38
CA ARG A 114 9.83 -7.58 11.63
C ARG A 114 10.80 -6.98 10.61
N SER A 115 10.47 -5.82 10.06
CA SER A 115 11.32 -5.10 9.13
C SER A 115 12.40 -4.24 9.79
N GLY A 116 12.38 -4.11 11.13
CA GLY A 116 13.29 -3.26 11.89
C GLY A 116 13.05 -1.77 11.67
N VAL A 117 11.83 -1.38 11.31
CA VAL A 117 11.47 0.01 11.02
C VAL A 117 10.53 0.53 12.08
N THR A 118 10.90 1.65 12.67
CA THR A 118 10.09 2.34 13.67
C THR A 118 9.03 3.21 12.99
N ARG A 119 7.87 3.38 13.65
CA ARG A 119 6.72 4.10 13.09
C ARG A 119 7.03 5.55 12.69
N ASP A 120 7.90 6.24 13.44
CA ASP A 120 8.35 7.61 13.15
C ASP A 120 9.12 7.74 11.83
N ARG A 121 9.62 6.62 11.28
CA ARG A 121 10.28 6.57 9.97
C ARG A 121 9.31 6.35 8.81
N VAL A 122 8.02 6.25 9.09
CA VAL A 122 6.95 6.11 8.07
C VAL A 122 6.38 7.49 7.76
N ALA A 123 6.51 7.93 6.51
CA ALA A 123 6.02 9.23 6.06
C ALA A 123 4.68 9.13 5.32
N VAL A 124 3.85 10.17 5.32
CA VAL A 124 2.69 10.23 4.42
C VAL A 124 3.17 10.40 2.98
N TRP A 125 2.70 9.56 2.07
CA TRP A 125 3.03 9.64 0.65
C TRP A 125 2.59 10.98 0.06
N GLY A 126 3.53 11.73 -0.54
CA GLY A 126 3.26 13.01 -1.20
C GLY A 126 3.06 14.21 -0.25
N GLY A 127 3.35 14.06 1.05
CA GLY A 127 3.37 15.17 2.00
C GLY A 127 4.75 15.84 2.06
N ALA A 128 4.93 16.89 1.26
CA ALA A 128 5.86 17.98 1.55
C ALA A 128 5.04 19.18 2.06
#